data_AF-A0AAN0K301-F1
#
_entry.id   AF-A0AAN0K301-F1
#
_cell.length_a   1.000
_cell.length_b   1.000
_cell.length_c   1.000
_cell.angle_alpha   90.00
_cell.angle_beta   90.00
_cell.angle_gamma   90.00
#
_symmetry.space_group_name_H-M   'P 1'
#
loop_
_entity.id
_entity.type
_entity.pdbx_description
1 polymer ?
#
loop_
_entity_poly.entity_id
_entity_poly.type
_entity_poly.pdbx_seq_one_letter_code
_entity_poly.pdbx_strand_id
1 'polypeptide(L)'
;MNANLTNITWSPGGTTQAGVTSASLTVTKTKTYTCTAANDCGSVTASTVVRNTPAVNVTGSVAGIPGNGCSGAGSGKRICAIVGMSVTIRCAVSPGDTYTITGPGVSPSNNQRLTLTVADNNYGDFTCTSTNSCGSITDTIRLERADCIGSPTPASNTQNYLNFVIGLSIFILALLIAVAGQSVIITVLFVNWSKKINLSKKDKNEDIPMQACEPYELHRF
;
A
#
# COMPACT_ATOMS: atom_id res chain seq x y z
N MET A 1 0.27 22.83 69.52
CA MET A 1 0.17 21.39 69.81
C MET A 1 0.12 20.67 68.47
N ASN A 2 1.14 19.87 68.13
CA ASN A 2 1.08 18.99 66.96
C ASN A 2 0.35 17.73 67.38
N ALA A 3 -0.95 17.63 67.05
CA ALA A 3 -1.66 16.38 67.18
C ALA A 3 -1.12 15.42 66.11
N ASN A 4 -0.48 14.34 66.55
CA ASN A 4 0.09 13.37 65.64
C ASN A 4 -1.06 12.61 64.96
N LEU A 5 -0.99 12.46 63.63
CA LEU A 5 -2.01 11.71 62.89
C LEU A 5 -1.88 10.23 63.24
N THR A 6 -2.97 9.61 63.71
CA THR A 6 -2.99 8.18 64.04
C THR A 6 -3.46 7.34 62.86
N ASN A 7 -4.29 7.92 61.98
CA ASN A 7 -4.81 7.23 60.82
C ASN A 7 -5.07 8.18 59.64
N ILE A 8 -4.68 7.76 58.44
CA ILE A 8 -5.07 8.36 57.17
C ILE A 8 -5.74 7.27 56.35
N THR A 9 -6.91 7.55 55.80
CA THR A 9 -7.62 6.63 54.91
C THR A 9 -8.10 7.35 53.66
N TRP A 10 -8.18 6.62 52.56
CA TRP A 10 -8.66 7.13 51.28
C TRP A 10 -9.90 6.35 50.84
N SER A 11 -10.91 7.03 50.32
CA SER A 11 -12.15 6.40 49.84
C SER A 11 -12.48 6.77 48.38
N PRO A 12 -11.89 6.07 47.39
CA PRO A 12 -12.19 6.25 45.97
C PRO A 12 -13.62 5.86 45.59
N GLY A 13 -14.48 6.84 45.38
CA GLY A 13 -15.90 6.65 45.07
C GLY A 13 -16.71 6.16 46.26
N GLY A 14 -16.31 6.56 47.48
CA GLY A 14 -17.03 6.26 48.72
C GLY A 14 -16.64 4.94 49.38
N THR A 15 -15.86 4.07 48.73
CA THR A 15 -15.35 2.84 49.34
C THR A 15 -13.95 3.06 49.86
N THR A 16 -13.73 2.86 51.17
CA THR A 16 -12.40 2.97 51.78
C THR A 16 -11.43 1.94 51.21
N GLN A 17 -10.28 2.42 50.74
CA GLN A 17 -9.20 1.60 50.22
C GLN A 17 -8.34 1.09 51.39
N ALA A 18 -8.29 -0.23 51.56
CA ALA A 18 -7.49 -0.84 52.61
C ALA A 18 -5.98 -0.67 52.35
N GLY A 19 -5.20 -0.46 53.42
CA GLY A 19 -3.74 -0.48 53.37
C GLY A 19 -3.07 0.80 52.85
N VAL A 20 -3.83 1.85 52.52
CA VAL A 20 -3.25 3.16 52.14
C VAL A 20 -3.34 4.13 53.31
N THR A 21 -2.22 4.31 53.99
CA THR A 21 -2.08 5.20 55.15
C THR A 21 -1.19 6.42 54.88
N SER A 22 -0.76 6.61 53.63
CA SER A 22 0.03 7.78 53.24
C SER A 22 -0.83 9.01 52.98
N ALA A 23 -0.27 10.19 53.26
CA ALA A 23 -0.85 11.49 52.89
C ALA A 23 -0.91 11.72 51.37
N SER A 24 -0.26 10.86 50.57
CA SER A 24 -0.28 10.88 49.11
C SER A 24 -0.93 9.62 48.54
N LEU A 25 -1.78 9.77 47.52
CA LEU A 25 -2.40 8.67 46.79
C LEU A 25 -2.17 8.83 45.28
N THR A 26 -1.66 7.77 44.63
CA THR A 26 -1.63 7.69 43.16
C THR A 26 -2.98 7.22 42.64
N VAL A 27 -3.56 7.98 41.74
CA VAL A 27 -4.93 7.80 41.22
C VAL A 27 -4.89 7.39 39.76
N THR A 28 -5.73 6.43 39.37
CA THR A 28 -5.77 5.85 38.00
C THR A 28 -7.15 5.84 37.38
N LYS A 29 -8.19 6.29 38.12
CA LYS A 29 -9.58 6.25 37.67
C LYS A 29 -10.25 7.59 37.91
N THR A 30 -11.18 7.94 37.02
CA THR A 30 -12.09 9.06 37.24
C THR A 30 -13.03 8.74 38.39
N LYS A 31 -12.77 9.32 39.56
CA LYS A 31 -13.58 9.14 40.77
C LYS A 31 -13.44 10.36 41.67
N THR A 32 -14.39 10.52 42.58
CA THR A 32 -14.21 11.36 43.77
C THR A 32 -13.34 10.61 44.76
N TYR A 33 -12.23 11.23 45.17
CA TYR A 33 -11.33 10.72 46.17
C TYR A 33 -11.50 11.54 47.45
N THR A 34 -11.84 10.87 48.54
CA THR A 34 -11.96 11.48 49.85
C THR A 34 -10.83 10.98 50.74
N CYS A 35 -10.08 11.90 51.32
CA CYS A 35 -9.08 11.64 52.35
C CYS A 35 -9.73 11.89 53.72
N THR A 36 -9.59 10.95 54.63
CA THR A 36 -10.00 11.10 56.03
C THR A 36 -8.76 10.98 56.90
N ALA A 37 -8.46 12.06 57.62
CA ALA A 37 -7.37 12.13 58.58
C ALA A 37 -7.97 12.12 59.99
N ALA A 38 -7.50 11.22 60.86
CA ALA A 38 -8.04 11.04 62.20
C ALA A 38 -6.94 10.95 63.27
N ASN A 39 -7.29 11.40 64.47
CA ASN A 39 -6.55 11.22 65.71
C ASN A 39 -7.55 10.97 66.86
N ASP A 40 -7.02 10.84 68.07
CA ASP A 40 -7.83 10.54 69.26
C ASP A 40 -8.86 11.64 69.61
N CYS A 41 -8.68 12.84 69.07
CA CYS A 41 -9.60 13.97 69.28
C CYS A 41 -10.68 14.08 68.20
N GLY A 42 -10.58 13.34 67.09
CA GLY A 42 -11.58 13.35 66.03
C GLY A 42 -11.02 13.11 64.63
N SER A 43 -11.84 13.39 63.63
CA SER A 43 -11.49 13.22 62.21
C SER A 43 -11.89 14.42 61.36
N VAL A 44 -11.13 14.63 60.29
CA VAL A 44 -11.41 15.63 59.24
C VAL A 44 -11.38 14.95 57.89
N THR A 45 -12.23 15.41 56.97
CA THR A 45 -12.31 14.87 55.61
C THR A 45 -12.09 15.96 54.56
N ALA A 46 -11.43 15.60 53.47
CA ALA A 46 -11.26 16.45 52.30
C ALA A 46 -11.52 15.62 51.03
N SER A 47 -12.24 16.18 50.06
CA SER A 47 -12.62 15.47 48.83
C SER A 47 -12.15 16.24 47.60
N THR A 48 -11.67 15.51 46.59
CA THR A 48 -11.37 16.05 45.26
C THR A 48 -11.85 15.11 44.17
N VAL A 49 -12.19 15.65 43.01
CA VAL A 49 -12.56 14.86 41.84
C VAL A 49 -11.34 14.73 40.95
N VAL A 50 -10.88 13.49 40.78
CA VAL A 50 -9.86 13.17 39.78
C VAL A 50 -10.58 12.80 38.50
N ARG A 51 -10.13 13.35 37.38
CA ARG A 51 -10.69 13.11 36.06
C ARG A 51 -9.59 12.63 35.12
N ASN A 52 -9.91 11.67 34.27
CA ASN A 52 -8.99 11.20 33.24
C ASN A 52 -8.83 12.26 32.15
N THR A 53 -7.64 12.35 31.57
CA THR A 53 -7.46 13.07 30.31
C THR A 53 -8.31 12.40 29.23
N PRO A 54 -8.92 13.17 28.30
CA PRO A 54 -9.64 12.58 27.19
C PRO A 54 -8.76 11.59 26.44
N ALA A 55 -9.34 10.51 25.95
CA ALA A 55 -8.66 9.61 25.04
C ALA A 55 -9.58 9.29 23.88
N VAL A 56 -9.01 9.08 22.70
CA VAL A 56 -9.76 8.76 21.48
C VAL A 56 -8.98 7.80 20.61
N ASN A 57 -9.70 6.85 20.03
CA ASN A 57 -9.23 5.99 18.97
C ASN A 57 -10.31 5.91 17.88
N VAL A 58 -10.02 6.49 16.72
CA VAL A 58 -10.92 6.42 15.56
C VAL A 58 -10.64 5.17 14.72
N THR A 59 -11.72 4.52 14.27
CA THR A 59 -11.68 3.33 13.42
C THR A 59 -12.73 3.45 12.32
N GLY A 60 -12.54 2.69 11.24
CA GLY A 60 -13.43 2.70 10.08
C GLY A 60 -13.65 1.30 9.53
N SER A 61 -14.83 1.07 8.99
CA SER A 61 -15.19 -0.19 8.34
C SER A 61 -16.02 0.04 7.10
N VAL A 62 -15.86 -0.83 6.10
CA VAL A 62 -16.61 -0.79 4.84
C VAL A 62 -17.66 -1.90 4.84
N ALA A 63 -18.91 -1.59 4.50
CA ALA A 63 -19.98 -2.59 4.47
C ALA A 63 -19.67 -3.67 3.41
N GLY A 64 -19.83 -4.94 3.79
CA GLY A 64 -19.58 -6.08 2.91
C GLY A 64 -18.11 -6.46 2.73
N ILE A 65 -17.16 -5.69 3.29
CA ILE A 65 -15.73 -6.03 3.29
C ILE A 65 -15.23 -6.20 4.73
N PRO A 66 -14.51 -7.28 5.05
CA PRO A 66 -13.86 -7.40 6.35
C PRO A 66 -12.87 -6.26 6.60
N GLY A 67 -13.06 -5.53 7.71
CA GLY A 67 -12.18 -4.44 8.11
C GLY A 67 -12.41 -3.13 7.36
N ASN A 68 -11.33 -2.43 7.03
CA ASN A 68 -11.32 -1.07 6.49
C ASN A 68 -11.22 -0.99 4.95
N GLY A 69 -11.26 -2.14 4.27
CA GLY A 69 -11.19 -2.20 2.80
C GLY A 69 -9.80 -1.98 2.20
N CYS A 70 -8.77 -1.68 3.00
CA CYS A 70 -7.41 -1.47 2.50
C CYS A 70 -6.58 -2.77 2.54
N SER A 71 -5.77 -3.01 1.51
CA SER A 71 -4.74 -4.04 1.50
C SER A 71 -3.43 -3.52 2.11
N GLY A 72 -2.68 -4.41 2.80
CA GLY A 72 -1.35 -4.12 3.33
C GLY A 72 -1.26 -3.84 4.84
N ALA A 73 -0.06 -4.00 5.38
CA ALA A 73 0.26 -3.68 6.78
C ALA A 73 0.19 -2.16 7.02
N GLY A 74 -0.24 -1.73 8.21
CA GLY A 74 -0.31 -0.31 8.58
C GLY A 74 -1.59 0.42 8.15
N SER A 75 -2.63 -0.30 7.71
CA SER A 75 -3.88 0.31 7.26
C SER A 75 -4.80 0.81 8.40
N GLY A 76 -4.43 0.67 9.68
CA GLY A 76 -5.30 0.94 10.83
C GLY A 76 -5.93 2.34 10.91
N LYS A 77 -5.38 3.33 10.18
CA LYS A 77 -5.89 4.71 10.07
C LYS A 77 -6.27 5.10 8.63
N ARG A 78 -6.59 4.12 7.79
CA ARG A 78 -7.08 4.31 6.42
C ARG A 78 -8.39 3.56 6.23
N ILE A 79 -9.22 4.05 5.33
CA ILE A 79 -10.41 3.38 4.79
C ILE A 79 -10.28 3.46 3.28
N CYS A 80 -10.39 2.32 2.60
CA CYS A 80 -10.31 2.26 1.15
C CYS A 80 -11.68 1.85 0.63
N ALA A 81 -12.38 2.77 -0.04
CA ALA A 81 -13.70 2.52 -0.59
C ALA A 81 -13.90 3.26 -1.92
N ILE A 82 -14.79 2.74 -2.76
CA ILE A 82 -15.25 3.41 -3.98
C ILE A 82 -16.58 4.12 -3.73
N VAL A 83 -16.90 5.09 -4.60
CA VAL A 83 -18.18 5.79 -4.60
C VAL A 83 -19.34 4.80 -4.62
N GLY A 84 -20.37 5.07 -3.82
CA GLY A 84 -21.56 4.22 -3.66
C GLY A 84 -21.44 3.16 -2.56
N MET A 85 -20.25 2.88 -2.03
CA MET A 85 -20.10 1.98 -0.89
C MET A 85 -20.57 2.64 0.41
N SER A 86 -21.04 1.83 1.36
CA SER A 86 -21.36 2.30 2.71
C SER A 86 -20.15 2.15 3.64
N VAL A 87 -19.77 3.24 4.30
CA VAL A 87 -18.67 3.30 5.27
C VAL A 87 -19.22 3.69 6.63
N THR A 88 -18.72 3.06 7.68
CA THR A 88 -19.00 3.43 9.08
C THR A 88 -17.71 3.82 9.78
N ILE A 89 -17.68 5.02 10.35
CA ILE A 89 -16.60 5.56 11.17
C ILE A 89 -17.05 5.57 12.63
N ARG A 90 -16.18 5.08 13.52
CA ARG A 90 -16.45 4.95 14.95
C ARG A 90 -15.34 5.57 15.77
N CYS A 91 -15.72 6.23 16.85
CA CYS A 91 -14.81 6.69 17.88
C CYS A 91 -14.98 5.84 19.13
N ALA A 92 -13.86 5.27 19.59
CA ALA A 92 -13.76 4.76 20.95
C ALA A 92 -13.14 5.86 21.82
N VAL A 93 -13.85 6.27 22.87
CA VAL A 93 -13.39 7.31 23.81
C VAL A 93 -13.40 6.80 25.26
N SER A 94 -12.76 7.52 26.17
CA SER A 94 -12.79 7.13 27.59
C SER A 94 -14.21 7.24 28.15
N PRO A 95 -14.56 6.43 29.17
CA PRO A 95 -15.86 6.55 29.84
C PRO A 95 -16.10 7.97 30.38
N GLY A 96 -17.23 8.56 30.00
CA GLY A 96 -17.63 9.91 30.42
C GLY A 96 -17.17 11.04 29.48
N ASP A 97 -16.35 10.72 28.47
CA ASP A 97 -16.03 11.68 27.40
C ASP A 97 -17.20 11.79 26.41
N THR A 98 -17.39 12.97 25.83
CA THR A 98 -18.21 13.14 24.62
C THR A 98 -17.32 13.16 23.39
N TYR A 99 -17.88 12.88 22.22
CA TYR A 99 -17.13 12.97 20.97
C TYR A 99 -17.91 13.54 19.80
N THR A 100 -17.17 14.12 18.86
CA THR A 100 -17.69 14.62 17.59
C THR A 100 -16.84 14.07 16.45
N ILE A 101 -17.48 13.60 15.39
CA ILE A 101 -16.84 13.19 14.13
C ILE A 101 -17.10 14.27 13.09
N THR A 102 -16.04 14.78 12.48
CA THR A 102 -16.09 15.71 11.35
C THR A 102 -15.33 15.16 10.16
N GLY A 103 -15.68 15.59 8.95
CA GLY A 103 -14.98 15.19 7.75
C GLY A 103 -15.57 15.80 6.47
N PRO A 104 -15.00 15.48 5.31
CA PRO A 104 -15.41 16.05 4.02
C PRO A 104 -16.82 15.62 3.63
N GLY A 105 -17.64 16.58 3.18
CA GLY A 105 -18.96 16.32 2.60
C GLY A 105 -19.99 15.70 3.56
N VAL A 106 -19.77 15.80 4.88
CA VAL A 106 -20.70 15.31 5.91
C VAL A 106 -20.99 16.38 6.95
N SER A 107 -22.18 16.34 7.53
CA SER A 107 -22.48 17.09 8.75
C SER A 107 -21.78 16.44 9.95
N PRO A 108 -21.36 17.22 10.95
CA PRO A 108 -20.77 16.68 12.17
C PRO A 108 -21.69 15.67 12.87
N SER A 109 -21.14 14.53 13.26
CA SER A 109 -21.86 13.51 14.05
C SER A 109 -21.45 13.58 15.51
N ASN A 110 -22.41 13.75 16.41
CA ASN A 110 -22.15 13.95 17.84
C ASN A 110 -22.56 12.71 18.65
N ASN A 111 -21.63 12.16 19.43
CA ASN A 111 -21.81 10.99 20.29
C ASN A 111 -22.42 9.76 19.59
N GLN A 112 -22.25 9.69 18.26
CA GLN A 112 -22.77 8.61 17.44
C GLN A 112 -21.76 8.24 16.36
N ARG A 113 -21.80 6.97 15.92
CA ARG A 113 -21.09 6.52 14.72
C ARG A 113 -21.56 7.28 13.48
N LEU A 114 -20.62 7.68 12.63
CA LEU A 114 -20.92 8.27 11.34
C LEU A 114 -21.04 7.15 10.30
N THR A 115 -22.20 7.03 9.67
CA THR A 115 -22.41 6.13 8.53
C THR A 115 -22.76 6.98 7.31
N LEU A 116 -22.04 6.76 6.22
CA LEU A 116 -22.22 7.50 4.97
C LEU A 116 -22.15 6.55 3.77
N THR A 117 -22.80 6.96 2.69
CA THR A 117 -22.58 6.40 1.35
C THR A 117 -21.54 7.28 0.66
N VAL A 118 -20.43 6.68 0.22
CA VAL A 118 -19.28 7.42 -0.30
C VAL A 118 -19.65 8.17 -1.57
N ALA A 119 -19.40 9.48 -1.59
CA ALA A 119 -19.44 10.36 -2.75
C ALA A 119 -18.05 10.96 -3.03
N ASP A 120 -17.85 11.54 -4.21
CA ASP A 120 -16.53 12.07 -4.62
C ASP A 120 -16.00 13.18 -3.69
N ASN A 121 -16.88 13.92 -3.02
CA ASN A 121 -16.49 14.97 -2.06
C ASN A 121 -16.25 14.45 -0.62
N ASN A 122 -16.34 13.13 -0.38
CA ASN A 122 -16.09 12.56 0.95
C ASN A 122 -14.65 12.12 1.17
N TYR A 123 -13.83 12.01 0.12
CA TYR A 123 -12.44 11.59 0.26
C TYR A 123 -11.61 12.62 1.04
N GLY A 124 -10.78 12.13 1.97
CA GLY A 124 -9.98 12.96 2.86
C GLY A 124 -10.04 12.50 4.32
N ASP A 125 -9.68 13.40 5.23
CA ASP A 125 -9.46 13.07 6.63
C ASP A 125 -10.73 13.27 7.46
N PHE A 126 -11.13 12.22 8.16
CA PHE A 126 -12.18 12.28 9.17
C PHE A 126 -11.55 12.36 10.54
N THR A 127 -11.90 13.41 11.28
CA THR A 127 -11.37 13.68 12.61
C THR A 127 -12.40 13.31 13.64
N CYS A 128 -11.98 12.52 14.62
CA CYS A 128 -12.73 12.32 15.85
C CYS A 128 -12.14 13.16 16.97
N THR A 129 -12.97 13.96 17.61
CA THR A 129 -12.60 14.81 18.74
C THR A 129 -13.27 14.29 20.00
N SER A 130 -12.50 13.82 20.98
CA SER A 130 -12.99 13.48 22.32
C SER A 130 -12.82 14.68 23.25
N THR A 131 -13.83 14.97 24.06
CA THR A 131 -13.87 16.15 24.93
C THR A 131 -14.41 15.79 26.31
N ASN A 132 -13.73 16.30 27.34
CA ASN A 132 -14.24 16.32 28.70
C ASN A 132 -13.77 17.61 29.40
N SER A 133 -14.03 17.75 30.69
CA SER A 133 -13.65 18.95 31.46
C SER A 133 -12.14 19.20 31.59
N CYS A 134 -11.30 18.20 31.31
CA CYS A 134 -9.84 18.31 31.33
C CYS A 134 -9.27 18.78 29.99
N GLY A 135 -10.07 18.78 28.91
CA GLY A 135 -9.65 19.27 27.61
C GLY A 135 -10.23 18.46 26.46
N SER A 136 -9.50 18.44 25.34
CA SER A 136 -9.88 17.72 24.14
C SER A 136 -8.67 17.07 23.48
N ILE A 137 -8.86 15.86 22.93
CA ILE A 137 -7.88 15.14 22.12
C ILE A 137 -8.54 14.70 20.82
N THR A 138 -7.79 14.74 19.73
CA THR A 138 -8.24 14.31 18.41
C THR A 138 -7.47 13.09 17.91
N ASP A 139 -8.14 12.30 17.07
CA ASP A 139 -7.54 11.21 16.30
C ASP A 139 -8.21 11.14 14.92
N THR A 140 -7.45 10.75 13.90
CA THR A 140 -7.84 10.95 12.49
C THR A 140 -7.77 9.65 11.71
N ILE A 141 -8.75 9.43 10.83
CA ILE A 141 -8.77 8.33 9.86
C ILE A 141 -8.98 8.89 8.46
N ARG A 142 -8.23 8.40 7.49
CA ARG A 142 -8.30 8.89 6.12
C ARG A 142 -9.14 7.99 5.23
N LEU A 143 -10.15 8.54 4.59
CA LEU A 143 -10.91 7.88 3.53
C LEU A 143 -10.24 8.14 2.18
N GLU A 144 -9.82 7.07 1.54
CA GLU A 144 -9.13 7.08 0.25
C GLU A 144 -9.92 6.29 -0.78
N ARG A 145 -9.74 6.66 -2.04
CA ARG A 145 -10.29 5.89 -3.15
C ARG A 145 -9.61 4.53 -3.13
N ALA A 146 -10.40 3.46 -3.01
CA ALA A 146 -9.84 2.13 -3.19
C ALA A 146 -9.29 2.02 -4.62
N ASP A 147 -8.04 1.63 -4.74
CA ASP A 147 -7.56 1.03 -5.98
C ASP A 147 -8.43 -0.22 -6.20
N CYS A 148 -9.11 -0.30 -7.33
CA CYS A 148 -10.12 -1.32 -7.58
C CYS A 148 -9.54 -2.74 -7.45
N ILE A 149 -9.54 -3.34 -6.25
CA ILE A 149 -9.38 -4.79 -6.07
C ILE A 149 -10.77 -5.41 -6.20
N GLY A 150 -11.27 -5.28 -7.41
CA GLY A 150 -12.57 -5.73 -7.88
C GLY A 150 -12.56 -5.90 -9.40
N SER A 151 -11.39 -6.24 -9.97
CA SER A 151 -11.35 -7.15 -11.10
C SER A 151 -11.25 -8.56 -10.49
N PRO A 152 -12.02 -9.55 -10.95
CA PRO A 152 -11.86 -10.93 -10.50
C PRO A 152 -10.48 -11.39 -10.97
N THR A 153 -9.42 -11.19 -10.17
CA THR A 153 -8.02 -11.46 -10.51
C THR A 153 -7.61 -10.97 -11.91
N PRO A 154 -6.69 -10.00 -12.09
CA PRO A 154 -5.86 -10.09 -13.28
C PRO A 154 -5.07 -11.39 -13.10
N ALA A 155 -5.49 -12.44 -13.83
CA ALA A 155 -4.60 -13.51 -14.22
C ALA A 155 -3.27 -12.85 -14.54
N SER A 156 -2.24 -13.27 -13.80
CA SER A 156 -0.86 -12.86 -13.93
C SER A 156 -0.51 -12.46 -15.37
N ASN A 157 -0.49 -11.16 -15.65
CA ASN A 157 0.17 -10.53 -16.78
C ASN A 157 0.10 -11.26 -18.14
N THR A 158 -0.98 -12.00 -18.45
CA THR A 158 -1.06 -12.79 -19.68
C THR A 158 -1.26 -11.90 -20.88
N GLN A 159 -1.83 -10.70 -20.74
CA GLN A 159 -2.02 -9.77 -21.86
C GLN A 159 -0.72 -9.08 -22.29
N ASN A 160 0.14 -8.62 -21.36
CA ASN A 160 1.45 -8.10 -21.77
C ASN A 160 2.37 -9.22 -22.23
N TYR A 161 2.24 -10.43 -21.66
CA TYR A 161 2.96 -11.59 -22.17
C TYR A 161 2.45 -11.98 -23.57
N LEU A 162 1.14 -11.97 -23.84
CA LEU A 162 0.60 -12.22 -25.18
C LEU A 162 1.05 -11.13 -26.15
N ASN A 163 0.96 -9.85 -25.77
CA ASN A 163 1.38 -8.74 -26.62
C ASN A 163 2.89 -8.77 -26.88
N PHE A 164 3.70 -9.17 -25.88
CA PHE A 164 5.13 -9.37 -26.02
C PHE A 164 5.46 -10.59 -26.88
N VAL A 165 4.77 -11.72 -26.70
CA VAL A 165 4.95 -12.94 -27.50
C VAL A 165 4.48 -12.75 -28.94
N ILE A 166 3.35 -12.08 -29.16
CA ILE A 166 2.85 -11.71 -30.49
C ILE A 166 3.84 -10.72 -31.13
N GLY A 167 4.31 -9.72 -30.39
CA GLY A 167 5.33 -8.78 -30.84
C GLY A 167 6.64 -9.46 -31.24
N LEU A 168 7.14 -10.38 -30.41
CA LEU A 168 8.34 -11.16 -30.71
C LEU A 168 8.15 -12.08 -31.92
N SER A 169 6.97 -12.71 -32.03
CA SER A 169 6.65 -13.63 -33.13
C SER A 169 6.58 -12.89 -34.47
N ILE A 170 5.96 -11.70 -34.50
CA ILE A 170 5.92 -10.84 -35.68
C ILE A 170 7.33 -10.36 -36.04
N PHE A 171 8.14 -9.98 -35.05
CA PHE A 171 9.51 -9.53 -35.27
C PHE A 171 10.39 -10.64 -35.85
N ILE A 172 10.32 -11.86 -35.31
CA ILE A 172 11.05 -13.03 -35.82
C ILE A 172 10.61 -13.37 -37.23
N LEU A 173 9.31 -13.32 -37.53
CA LEU A 173 8.79 -13.57 -38.88
C LEU A 173 9.29 -12.53 -39.88
N ALA A 174 9.28 -11.24 -39.52
CA ALA A 174 9.82 -10.17 -40.37
C ALA A 174 11.33 -10.36 -40.65
N LEU A 175 12.09 -10.80 -39.64
CA LEU A 175 13.52 -11.08 -39.79
C LEU A 175 13.77 -12.28 -40.73
N LEU A 176 12.99 -13.35 -40.61
CA LEU A 176 13.07 -14.51 -41.51
C LEU A 176 12.74 -14.15 -42.96
N ILE A 177 11.71 -13.31 -43.19
CA ILE A 177 11.37 -12.81 -44.53
C ILE A 177 12.49 -11.93 -45.08
N ALA A 178 13.10 -11.07 -44.26
CA ALA A 178 14.22 -10.25 -44.69
C ALA A 178 15.46 -11.09 -45.08
N VAL A 179 15.78 -12.12 -44.29
CA VAL A 179 16.89 -13.04 -44.59
C VAL A 179 16.58 -13.87 -45.84
N ALA A 180 15.37 -14.42 -45.98
CA ALA A 180 14.97 -15.15 -47.18
C ALA A 180 14.94 -14.26 -48.43
N GLY A 181 14.52 -12.99 -48.29
CA GLY A 181 14.59 -11.99 -49.35
C GLY A 181 16.02 -11.69 -49.77
N GLN A 182 16.95 -11.59 -48.82
CA GLN A 182 18.37 -11.46 -49.12
C GLN A 182 18.93 -12.71 -49.82
N SER A 183 18.49 -13.92 -49.45
CA SER A 183 18.88 -15.17 -50.14
C SER A 183 18.47 -15.18 -51.62
N VAL A 184 17.26 -14.69 -51.94
CA VAL A 184 16.79 -14.62 -53.33
C VAL A 184 17.57 -13.56 -54.11
N ILE A 185 17.82 -12.39 -53.52
CA ILE A 185 18.60 -11.32 -54.16
C ILE A 185 20.05 -11.78 -54.39
N ILE A 186 20.67 -12.43 -53.41
CA ILE A 186 22.04 -12.98 -53.54
C ILE A 186 22.07 -14.04 -54.64
N THR A 187 21.07 -14.92 -54.74
CA THR A 187 21.00 -15.95 -55.79
C THR A 187 20.84 -15.32 -57.19
N VAL A 188 19.98 -14.30 -57.34
CA VAL A 188 19.81 -13.58 -58.61
C VAL A 188 21.07 -12.82 -59.00
N LEU A 189 21.76 -12.18 -58.04
CA LEU A 189 23.04 -11.51 -58.28
C LEU A 189 24.13 -12.53 -58.67
N PHE A 190 24.19 -13.70 -58.03
CA PHE A 190 25.14 -14.76 -58.38
C PHE A 190 24.90 -15.31 -59.80
N VAL A 191 23.64 -15.54 -60.18
CA VAL A 191 23.28 -15.98 -61.54
C VAL A 191 23.64 -14.91 -62.58
N ASN A 192 23.40 -13.63 -62.28
CA ASN A 192 23.72 -12.54 -63.20
C ASN A 192 25.23 -12.32 -63.33
N TRP A 193 25.98 -12.49 -62.23
CA TRP A 193 27.45 -12.42 -62.23
C TRP A 193 28.07 -13.60 -62.99
N SER A 194 27.54 -14.82 -62.81
CA SER A 194 27.96 -16.02 -63.57
C SER A 194 27.74 -15.86 -65.08
N LYS A 195 26.62 -15.24 -65.51
CA LYS A 195 26.40 -14.91 -66.93
C LYS A 195 27.44 -13.91 -67.46
N LYS A 196 27.80 -12.88 -66.69
CA LYS A 196 28.83 -11.90 -67.07
C LYS A 196 30.23 -12.54 -67.21
N ILE A 197 30.59 -13.46 -66.33
CA ILE A 197 31.87 -14.20 -66.41
C ILE A 197 31.91 -15.13 -67.63
N ASN A 198 30.81 -15.80 -67.95
CA ASN A 198 30.74 -16.66 -69.15
C ASN A 198 30.83 -15.88 -70.47
N LEU A 199 30.26 -14.67 -70.53
CA LEU A 199 30.41 -13.78 -71.68
C LEU A 199 31.85 -13.24 -71.81
N SER A 200 32.53 -12.96 -70.69
CA SER A 200 33.91 -12.46 -70.71
C SER A 200 34.95 -13.52 -71.09
N LYS A 201 34.64 -14.81 -70.96
CA LYS A 201 35.53 -15.91 -71.40
C LYS A 201 35.48 -16.18 -72.90
N LYS A 202 34.52 -15.62 -73.65
CA LYS A 202 34.39 -15.90 -75.09
C LYS A 202 35.36 -15.09 -75.97
N ASP A 203 35.99 -14.05 -75.43
CA ASP A 203 36.88 -13.15 -76.19
C ASP A 203 38.38 -13.30 -75.85
N LYS A 204 38.79 -14.35 -75.14
CA LYS A 204 40.21 -14.60 -74.84
C LYS A 204 40.60 -16.05 -75.10
N ASN A 205 40.71 -16.42 -76.37
CA ASN A 205 41.53 -17.55 -76.79
C ASN A 205 42.34 -17.10 -78.02
N GLU A 206 43.37 -16.30 -77.76
CA GLU A 206 44.43 -16.03 -78.74
C GLU A 206 45.33 -17.27 -78.85
N ASP A 207 45.66 -17.61 -80.09
CA ASP A 207 46.45 -18.74 -80.53
C ASP A 207 47.86 -18.78 -79.92
N ILE A 208 48.27 -19.96 -79.43
CA ILE A 208 49.67 -20.28 -79.12
C ILE A 208 50.17 -21.26 -80.20
N PRO A 209 51.17 -20.92 -81.03
CA PRO A 209 51.73 -21.87 -82.00
C PRO A 209 52.69 -22.86 -81.31
N MET A 210 52.42 -24.15 -81.43
CA MET A 210 53.36 -25.22 -81.08
C MET A 210 54.28 -25.51 -82.27
N GLN A 211 55.58 -25.29 -82.07
CA GLN A 211 56.64 -25.59 -83.03
C GLN A 211 57.20 -26.99 -82.80
N ALA A 212 57.30 -27.75 -83.89
CA ALA A 212 57.72 -29.14 -83.97
C ALA A 212 59.22 -29.36 -83.73
N CYS A 213 59.58 -30.49 -83.13
CA CYS A 213 60.89 -31.14 -83.28
C CYS A 213 60.71 -32.65 -83.44
N GLU A 214 61.44 -33.17 -84.43
CA GLU A 214 61.44 -34.52 -85.02
C GLU A 214 62.32 -35.54 -84.25
N PRO A 215 62.47 -36.82 -84.70
CA PRO A 215 62.51 -38.00 -83.85
C PRO A 215 63.92 -38.53 -83.51
N TYR A 216 63.96 -39.45 -82.53
CA TYR A 216 65.12 -40.28 -82.21
C TYR A 216 65.02 -41.62 -82.96
N GLU A 217 66.05 -41.95 -83.73
CA GLU A 217 66.26 -43.25 -84.39
C GLU A 217 66.82 -44.30 -83.41
N LEU A 218 66.45 -45.57 -83.66
CA LEU A 218 66.59 -46.71 -82.75
C LEU A 218 67.73 -47.63 -83.27
N HIS A 219 68.88 -47.66 -82.60
CA HIS A 219 69.93 -48.62 -82.93
C HIS A 219 69.60 -50.03 -82.39
N ARG A 220 69.56 -51.03 -83.27
CA ARG A 220 69.84 -52.43 -82.89
C ARG A 220 70.51 -53.19 -84.05
N PHE A 221 71.47 -54.03 -83.65
CA PHE A 221 72.23 -55.02 -84.40
C PHE A 221 71.41 -55.88 -85.36
#